data_AF-A0A7W0W017-F1
#
_entry.id   AF-A0A7W0W017-F1
#
_cell.length_a   1.000
_cell.length_b   1.000
_cell.length_c   1.000
_cell.angle_alpha   90.00
_cell.angle_beta   90.00
_cell.angle_gamma   90.00
#
_symmetry.space_group_name_H-M   'P 1'
#
loop_
_entity.id
_entity.type
_entity.pdbx_description
1 polymer ?
#
loop_
_entity_poly.entity_id
_entity_poly.type
_entity_poly.pdbx_seq_one_letter_code
_entity_poly.pdbx_strand_id
1 'polypeptide(L)'
;MARDVLIVDRFAPEAAKLRATFDARFANPRSTGADRFVWDYWHVPGQYTALRTPAWTYFGKAVYEQFHNRLVAWGRETLGCHDVSPPWLSLYVEGCRQELHGDLPHGPWAFVFSLTRWRERTFKGGETLLVQNEVLDFWHDFASVRGVEERELIRAIEPKFSRLTVFDPRIPHGVRQVTGTHDPREGRLVIHGWFVQPRPFVRGPLAPRALEQRIADLTGLLGSWLGALPIAGLYSVAFEVDRRGGVRNVRALSDTTRVPKSNEAARKSLVRRIREEIAGWRFPTQRGGSKVTLPLVFERG
;
A
#
# COMPACT_ATOMS: atom_id res chain seq x y z
N MET A 1 15.04 -0.81 4.05
CA MET A 1 13.68 -1.37 4.09
C MET A 1 12.70 -0.23 3.85
N ALA A 2 11.69 -0.41 2.99
CA ALA A 2 10.72 0.64 2.72
C ALA A 2 9.83 0.87 3.96
N ARG A 3 9.86 2.09 4.50
CA ARG A 3 9.00 2.51 5.62
C ARG A 3 7.70 3.17 5.17
N ASP A 4 7.74 3.79 4.00
CA ASP A 4 6.71 4.76 3.58
C ASP A 4 6.09 4.38 2.24
N VAL A 5 6.88 3.82 1.33
CA VAL A 5 6.44 3.50 -0.03
C VAL A 5 7.20 2.30 -0.62
N LEU A 6 6.45 1.41 -1.25
CA LEU A 6 6.90 0.29 -2.06
C LEU A 6 6.43 0.52 -3.50
N ILE A 7 7.33 0.30 -4.46
CA ILE A 7 7.01 0.42 -5.89
C ILE A 7 7.34 -0.92 -6.56
N VAL A 8 6.36 -1.49 -7.24
CA VAL A 8 6.51 -2.71 -8.04
C VAL A 8 6.11 -2.41 -9.47
N ASP A 9 7.11 -2.32 -10.35
CA ASP A 9 6.90 -2.17 -11.79
C ASP A 9 6.51 -3.51 -12.43
N ARG A 10 5.72 -3.45 -13.50
CA ARG A 10 5.23 -4.64 -14.23
C ARG A 10 4.53 -5.65 -13.29
N PHE A 11 3.75 -5.12 -12.34
CA PHE A 11 3.13 -5.90 -11.28
C PHE A 11 2.16 -6.97 -11.79
N ALA A 12 1.31 -6.65 -12.77
CA ALA A 12 0.21 -7.51 -13.19
C ALA A 12 0.17 -7.66 -14.72
N PRO A 13 0.35 -8.88 -15.28
CA PRO A 13 0.16 -9.12 -16.72
C PRO A 13 -1.27 -8.82 -17.20
N GLU A 14 -2.24 -8.80 -16.29
CA GLU A 14 -3.63 -8.46 -16.55
C GLU A 14 -3.83 -6.98 -16.96
N ALA A 15 -2.85 -6.11 -16.68
CA ALA A 15 -2.90 -4.67 -16.94
C ALA A 15 -3.32 -4.33 -18.38
N ALA A 16 -2.78 -5.05 -19.37
CA ALA A 16 -3.08 -4.82 -20.78
C ALA A 16 -4.55 -5.10 -21.11
N LYS A 17 -5.12 -6.18 -20.58
CA LYS A 17 -6.52 -6.55 -20.79
C LYS A 17 -7.48 -5.58 -20.09
N LEU A 18 -7.15 -5.20 -18.85
CA LEU A 18 -7.90 -4.19 -18.10
C LEU A 18 -7.91 -2.85 -18.86
N ARG A 19 -6.74 -2.40 -19.30
CA ARG A 19 -6.62 -1.18 -20.10
C ARG A 19 -7.37 -1.25 -21.43
N ALA A 20 -7.27 -2.35 -22.16
CA ALA A 20 -7.99 -2.55 -23.42
C ALA A 20 -9.51 -2.50 -23.23
N THR A 21 -10.02 -3.03 -22.11
CA THR A 21 -11.45 -2.95 -21.76
C THR A 21 -11.89 -1.50 -21.62
N PHE A 22 -11.10 -0.68 -20.91
CA PHE A 22 -11.38 0.74 -20.77
C PHE A 22 -11.32 1.48 -22.12
N ASP A 23 -10.26 1.26 -22.90
CA ASP A 23 -10.09 1.92 -24.21
C ASP A 23 -11.24 1.60 -25.18
N ALA A 24 -11.67 0.33 -25.24
CA ALA A 24 -12.75 -0.10 -26.12
C ALA A 24 -14.08 0.62 -25.82
N ARG A 25 -14.39 0.83 -24.53
CA ARG A 25 -15.62 1.52 -24.11
C ARG A 25 -15.64 2.99 -24.48
N PHE A 26 -14.47 3.63 -24.52
CA PHE A 26 -14.31 5.04 -24.89
C PHE A 26 -13.91 5.24 -26.37
N ALA A 27 -13.71 4.18 -27.15
CA ALA A 27 -13.21 4.27 -28.53
C ALA A 27 -14.14 5.04 -29.47
N ASN A 28 -15.46 4.87 -29.33
CA ASN A 28 -16.46 5.64 -30.08
C ASN A 28 -17.13 6.67 -29.15
N PRO A 29 -16.85 7.98 -29.27
CA PRO A 29 -17.43 9.00 -28.40
C PRO A 29 -18.95 9.17 -28.57
N ARG A 30 -19.53 8.70 -29.68
CA ARG A 30 -20.98 8.76 -29.95
C ARG A 30 -21.75 7.52 -29.46
N SER A 31 -21.05 6.53 -28.90
CA SER A 31 -21.70 5.33 -28.32
C SER A 31 -22.46 5.69 -27.04
N THR A 32 -23.64 5.12 -26.89
CA THR A 32 -24.56 5.33 -25.74
C THR A 32 -24.72 4.07 -24.90
N GLY A 33 -23.72 3.18 -24.88
CA GLY A 33 -23.72 1.99 -24.03
C GLY A 33 -23.87 2.32 -22.54
N ALA A 34 -24.68 1.53 -21.82
CA ALA A 34 -24.94 1.71 -20.39
C ALA A 34 -23.65 1.71 -19.55
N ASP A 35 -22.63 1.00 -19.99
CA ASP A 35 -21.30 0.89 -19.39
C ASP A 35 -20.47 2.19 -19.42
N ARG A 36 -20.94 3.23 -20.11
CA ARG A 36 -20.35 4.57 -20.09
C ARG A 36 -20.96 5.49 -19.04
N PHE A 37 -22.13 5.16 -18.51
CA PHE A 37 -22.86 5.98 -17.55
C PHE A 37 -22.63 5.58 -16.07
N VAL A 38 -21.63 4.73 -15.82
CA VAL A 38 -21.32 4.17 -14.48
C VAL A 38 -20.28 4.98 -13.69
N TRP A 39 -19.94 6.19 -14.16
CA TRP A 39 -18.92 7.05 -13.55
C TRP A 39 -19.54 8.12 -12.66
N ASP A 40 -19.13 8.14 -11.41
CA ASP A 40 -19.40 9.20 -10.43
C ASP A 40 -18.43 10.36 -10.66
N TYR A 41 -18.96 11.56 -10.89
CA TYR A 41 -18.16 12.78 -10.88
C TYR A 41 -17.97 13.23 -9.43
N TRP A 42 -16.85 12.80 -8.86
CA TRP A 42 -16.54 13.06 -7.47
C TRP A 42 -15.76 14.37 -7.32
N HIS A 43 -16.50 15.44 -7.04
CA HIS A 43 -15.96 16.77 -6.83
C HIS A 43 -16.29 17.27 -5.43
N VAL A 44 -15.25 17.56 -4.65
CA VAL A 44 -15.37 18.33 -3.41
C VAL A 44 -14.52 19.59 -3.57
N PRO A 45 -15.15 20.79 -3.54
CA PRO A 45 -14.46 22.05 -3.69
C PRO A 45 -13.25 22.17 -2.76
N GLY A 46 -12.10 22.53 -3.33
CA GLY A 46 -10.85 22.70 -2.59
C GLY A 46 -10.21 21.41 -2.07
N GLN A 47 -10.68 20.22 -2.48
CA GLN A 47 -10.14 18.95 -1.99
C GLN A 47 -9.82 17.97 -3.12
N TYR A 48 -10.79 17.62 -3.95
CA TYR A 48 -10.54 16.64 -5.01
C TYR A 48 -11.54 16.74 -6.14
N THR A 49 -11.09 16.31 -7.32
CA THR A 49 -11.91 16.20 -8.53
C THR A 49 -11.39 15.02 -9.34
N ALA A 50 -12.23 14.00 -9.51
CA ALA A 50 -11.95 12.86 -10.37
C ALA A 50 -13.25 12.17 -10.79
N LEU A 51 -13.18 11.38 -11.86
CA LEU A 51 -14.23 10.43 -12.21
C LEU A 51 -13.89 9.09 -11.53
N ARG A 52 -14.87 8.43 -10.91
CA ARG A 52 -14.65 7.12 -10.28
C ARG A 52 -15.81 6.15 -10.47
N THR A 53 -15.49 4.86 -10.39
CA THR A 53 -16.47 3.77 -10.41
C THR A 53 -15.89 2.56 -9.69
N PRO A 54 -16.67 1.65 -9.09
CA PRO A 54 -16.12 0.43 -8.51
C PRO A 54 -15.41 -0.42 -9.58
N ALA A 55 -14.17 -0.83 -9.33
CA ALA A 55 -13.39 -1.55 -10.34
C ALA A 55 -13.99 -2.92 -10.70
N TRP A 56 -14.57 -3.59 -9.70
CA TRP A 56 -15.13 -4.94 -9.82
C TRP A 56 -16.42 -5.01 -10.64
N THR A 57 -17.19 -3.92 -10.72
CA THR A 57 -18.37 -3.83 -11.60
C THR A 57 -17.99 -3.39 -13.01
N TYR A 58 -16.88 -2.65 -13.14
CA TYR A 58 -16.43 -2.14 -14.43
C TYR A 58 -15.80 -3.23 -15.30
N PHE A 59 -14.87 -4.01 -14.78
CA PHE A 59 -14.14 -5.00 -15.59
C PHE A 59 -14.86 -6.35 -15.68
N GLY A 60 -14.56 -7.12 -16.72
CA GLY A 60 -15.06 -8.49 -16.84
C GLY A 60 -14.59 -9.35 -15.67
N LYS A 61 -15.50 -10.13 -15.08
CA LYS A 61 -15.28 -10.92 -13.86
C LYS A 61 -13.96 -11.71 -13.87
N ALA A 62 -13.70 -12.47 -14.93
CA ALA A 62 -12.53 -13.34 -15.01
C ALA A 62 -11.19 -12.57 -14.96
N VAL A 63 -11.06 -11.45 -15.68
CA VAL A 63 -9.80 -10.66 -15.67
C VAL A 63 -9.64 -9.90 -14.35
N TYR A 64 -10.75 -9.41 -13.78
CA TYR A 64 -10.72 -8.73 -12.49
C TYR A 64 -10.33 -9.69 -11.36
N GLU A 65 -10.91 -10.88 -11.29
CA GLU A 65 -10.58 -11.89 -10.27
C GLU A 65 -9.11 -12.31 -10.33
N GLN A 66 -8.54 -12.48 -11.53
CA GLN A 66 -7.11 -12.76 -11.68
C GLN A 66 -6.24 -11.63 -11.11
N PHE A 67 -6.55 -10.38 -11.44
CA PHE A 67 -5.85 -9.21 -10.91
C PHE A 67 -5.99 -9.10 -9.38
N HIS A 68 -7.23 -9.22 -8.87
CA HIS A 68 -7.52 -9.14 -7.44
C HIS A 68 -6.79 -10.25 -6.65
N ASN A 69 -6.85 -11.50 -7.11
CA ASN A 69 -6.15 -12.62 -6.48
C ASN A 69 -4.63 -12.41 -6.44
N ARG A 70 -4.04 -11.83 -7.49
CA ARG A 70 -2.63 -11.46 -7.52
C ARG A 70 -2.31 -10.39 -6.49
N LEU A 71 -3.13 -9.34 -6.41
CA LEU A 71 -2.96 -8.25 -5.45
C LEU A 71 -3.03 -8.77 -4.01
N VAL A 72 -4.03 -9.60 -3.70
CA VAL A 72 -4.23 -10.23 -2.40
C VAL A 72 -3.08 -11.18 -2.05
N ALA A 73 -2.65 -12.03 -2.98
CA ALA A 73 -1.52 -12.94 -2.75
C ALA A 73 -0.24 -12.17 -2.44
N TRP A 74 0.04 -11.11 -3.21
CA TRP A 74 1.20 -10.25 -2.97
C TRP A 74 1.10 -9.52 -1.62
N GLY A 75 -0.09 -9.02 -1.25
CA GLY A 75 -0.35 -8.38 0.04
C GLY A 75 -0.13 -9.31 1.23
N ARG A 76 -0.55 -10.57 1.13
CA ARG A 76 -0.31 -11.60 2.15
C ARG A 76 1.18 -11.89 2.32
N GLU A 77 1.88 -12.09 1.21
CA GLU A 77 3.29 -12.47 1.23
C GLU A 77 4.23 -11.32 1.59
N THR A 78 3.85 -10.07 1.27
CA THR A 78 4.74 -8.90 1.39
C THR A 78 4.37 -7.96 2.52
N LEU A 79 3.08 -7.81 2.85
CA LEU A 79 2.60 -6.86 3.86
C LEU A 79 2.01 -7.57 5.08
N GLY A 80 1.58 -8.83 4.96
CA GLY A 80 0.80 -9.51 5.98
C GLY A 80 -0.66 -9.05 6.03
N CYS A 81 -1.16 -8.42 4.96
CA CYS A 81 -2.56 -8.03 4.84
C CYS A 81 -3.31 -9.10 4.04
N HIS A 82 -4.44 -9.57 4.55
CA HIS A 82 -5.08 -10.77 4.02
C HIS A 82 -6.05 -10.52 2.85
N ASP A 83 -6.42 -9.26 2.65
CA ASP A 83 -7.30 -8.81 1.59
C ASP A 83 -7.03 -7.34 1.23
N VAL A 84 -7.78 -6.83 0.25
CA VAL A 84 -7.88 -5.41 -0.08
C VAL A 84 -9.32 -4.92 0.09
N SER A 85 -9.51 -3.65 0.39
CA SER A 85 -10.83 -3.00 0.32
C SER A 85 -11.42 -3.13 -1.09
N PRO A 86 -12.75 -3.01 -1.27
CA PRO A 86 -13.35 -2.87 -2.59
C PRO A 86 -12.67 -1.74 -3.39
N PRO A 87 -11.94 -2.04 -4.48
CA PRO A 87 -11.13 -1.04 -5.16
C PRO A 87 -11.97 -0.10 -6.03
N TRP A 88 -11.56 1.15 -6.08
CA TRP A 88 -12.07 2.15 -7.02
C TRP A 88 -11.22 2.15 -8.29
N LEU A 89 -11.87 2.28 -9.44
CA LEU A 89 -11.25 2.70 -10.68
C LEU A 89 -11.45 4.22 -10.80
N SER A 90 -10.36 4.98 -10.90
CA SER A 90 -10.41 6.44 -11.03
C SER A 90 -9.72 6.92 -12.30
N LEU A 91 -10.38 7.87 -12.95
CA LEU A 91 -9.94 8.54 -14.17
C LEU A 91 -9.75 10.03 -13.87
N TYR A 92 -8.62 10.56 -14.32
CA TYR A 92 -8.25 11.97 -14.22
C TYR A 92 -7.96 12.50 -15.63
N VAL A 93 -8.74 13.49 -16.01
CA VAL A 93 -8.58 14.29 -17.23
C VAL A 93 -8.32 15.75 -16.82
N GLU A 94 -8.40 16.70 -17.74
CA GLU A 94 -8.22 18.13 -17.51
C GLU A 94 -8.86 18.60 -16.18
N GLY A 95 -8.07 19.30 -15.37
CA GLY A 95 -8.51 19.88 -14.10
C GLY A 95 -8.67 18.89 -12.93
N CYS A 96 -8.69 17.58 -13.19
CA CYS A 96 -8.79 16.56 -12.15
C CYS A 96 -7.51 16.56 -11.29
N ARG A 97 -7.69 16.47 -9.97
CA ARG A 97 -6.60 16.50 -8.97
C ARG A 97 -7.07 15.94 -7.63
N GLN A 98 -6.14 15.74 -6.71
CA GLN A 98 -6.42 15.56 -5.29
C GLN A 98 -5.41 16.40 -4.50
N GLU A 99 -5.93 17.27 -3.64
CA GLU A 99 -5.13 17.98 -2.66
C GLU A 99 -4.57 17.01 -1.60
N LEU A 100 -3.61 17.47 -0.80
CA LEU A 100 -2.99 16.64 0.24
C LEU A 100 -4.02 16.26 1.33
N HIS A 101 -4.16 14.96 1.57
CA HIS A 101 -5.05 14.37 2.58
C HIS A 101 -4.43 13.11 3.21
N GLY A 102 -5.06 12.59 4.25
CA GLY A 102 -4.73 11.29 4.85
C GLY A 102 -5.94 10.36 4.83
N ASP A 103 -5.67 9.05 4.78
CA ASP A 103 -6.65 8.00 4.45
C ASP A 103 -7.11 7.16 5.67
N LEU A 104 -7.07 7.74 6.87
CA LEU A 104 -7.49 7.05 8.10
C LEU A 104 -9.02 6.89 8.16
N PRO A 105 -9.56 5.72 8.58
CA PRO A 105 -8.89 4.55 9.18
C PRO A 105 -8.72 3.34 8.24
N HIS A 106 -8.65 3.50 6.92
CA HIS A 106 -8.99 2.45 5.95
C HIS A 106 -8.04 1.23 5.83
N GLY A 107 -6.84 1.26 6.42
CA GLY A 107 -5.91 0.12 6.48
C GLY A 107 -4.46 0.55 6.76
N PRO A 108 -3.53 -0.40 6.99
CA PRO A 108 -2.12 -0.08 7.23
C PRO A 108 -1.35 0.37 5.97
N TRP A 109 -1.86 0.08 4.77
CA TRP A 109 -1.24 0.42 3.49
C TRP A 109 -2.31 0.82 2.47
N ALA A 110 -2.19 2.00 1.86
CA ALA A 110 -2.92 2.36 0.64
C ALA A 110 -2.16 1.85 -0.60
N PHE A 111 -2.88 1.65 -1.70
CA PHE A 111 -2.26 1.31 -2.97
C PHE A 111 -2.89 2.05 -4.15
N VAL A 112 -2.06 2.28 -5.17
CA VAL A 112 -2.42 2.78 -6.48
C VAL A 112 -1.77 1.87 -7.53
N PHE A 113 -2.59 1.15 -8.27
CA PHE A 113 -2.19 0.36 -9.43
C PHE A 113 -2.52 1.11 -10.73
N SER A 114 -1.53 1.39 -11.55
CA SER A 114 -1.71 2.24 -12.72
C SER A 114 -1.97 1.47 -14.02
N LEU A 115 -3.01 1.92 -14.74
CA LEU A 115 -3.32 1.57 -16.13
C LEU A 115 -2.97 2.72 -17.09
N THR A 116 -2.24 3.74 -16.62
CA THR A 116 -1.89 4.92 -17.39
C THR A 116 -0.73 4.62 -18.33
N ARG A 117 -0.86 4.96 -19.62
CA ARG A 117 0.22 4.89 -20.62
C ARG A 117 1.21 6.04 -20.45
N TRP A 118 1.89 6.07 -19.30
CA TRP A 118 2.69 7.22 -18.86
C TRP A 118 3.75 7.69 -19.86
N ARG A 119 4.38 6.76 -20.60
CA ARG A 119 5.41 7.10 -21.59
C ARG A 119 4.85 7.77 -22.85
N GLU A 120 3.62 7.46 -23.21
CA GLU A 120 2.94 7.93 -24.43
C GLU A 120 1.96 9.07 -24.14
N ARG A 121 1.89 9.51 -22.87
CA ARG A 121 0.89 10.48 -22.42
C ARG A 121 1.02 11.80 -23.17
N THR A 122 -0.12 12.40 -23.46
CA THR A 122 -0.24 13.75 -24.04
C THR A 122 -0.53 14.82 -22.99
N PHE A 123 -0.68 14.43 -21.72
CA PHE A 123 -1.00 15.31 -20.59
C PHE A 123 0.19 15.54 -19.64
N LYS A 124 0.10 16.58 -18.82
CA LYS A 124 1.02 16.92 -17.72
C LYS A 124 0.36 16.68 -16.36
N GLY A 125 1.19 16.46 -15.34
CA GLY A 125 0.73 16.15 -13.98
C GLY A 125 0.27 14.71 -13.82
N GLY A 126 -0.57 14.44 -12.82
CA GLY A 126 -1.07 13.10 -12.51
C GLY A 126 -0.12 12.22 -11.67
N GLU A 127 1.02 12.74 -11.21
CA GLU A 127 1.84 12.03 -10.24
C GLU A 127 1.10 11.87 -8.91
N THR A 128 1.28 10.71 -8.27
CA THR A 128 0.91 10.57 -6.85
C THR A 128 1.92 11.33 -6.02
N LEU A 129 1.44 12.25 -5.19
CA LEU A 129 2.27 13.09 -4.32
C LEU A 129 2.26 12.52 -2.91
N LEU A 130 3.43 12.40 -2.29
CA LEU A 130 3.59 12.01 -0.89
C LEU A 130 4.46 13.05 -0.18
N VAL A 131 4.00 13.59 0.94
CA VAL A 131 4.85 14.43 1.79
C VAL A 131 6.03 13.59 2.30
N GLN A 132 7.25 14.14 2.24
CA GLN A 132 8.43 13.44 2.72
C GLN A 132 8.47 13.37 4.24
N ASN A 133 9.00 12.29 4.80
CA ASN A 133 9.03 12.06 6.24
C ASN A 133 9.73 13.18 7.00
N GLU A 134 10.76 13.75 6.42
CA GLU A 134 11.56 14.83 6.99
C GLU A 134 10.72 16.09 7.21
N VAL A 135 9.64 16.27 6.42
CA VAL A 135 8.70 17.39 6.56
C VAL A 135 7.72 17.17 7.72
N LEU A 136 7.40 15.91 8.05
CA LEU A 136 6.44 15.59 9.11
C LEU A 136 6.95 15.96 10.51
N ASP A 137 8.26 16.22 10.65
CA ASP A 137 8.91 16.78 11.85
C ASP A 137 9.89 17.90 11.46
N PHE A 138 9.39 18.86 10.66
CA PHE A 138 10.19 19.88 9.98
C PHE A 138 11.11 20.68 10.93
N TRP A 139 10.61 21.06 12.10
CA TRP A 139 11.33 21.95 13.02
C TRP A 139 12.45 21.28 13.80
N HIS A 140 12.48 19.95 13.85
CA HIS A 140 13.48 19.23 14.65
C HIS A 140 14.92 19.42 14.15
N ASP A 141 15.13 19.44 12.83
CA ASP A 141 16.44 19.66 12.19
C ASP A 141 16.50 21.03 11.46
N PHE A 142 15.63 21.97 11.79
CA PHE A 142 15.50 23.20 11.02
C PHE A 142 16.80 24.03 11.03
N ALA A 143 17.28 24.37 9.83
CA ALA A 143 18.43 25.24 9.62
C ALA A 143 17.98 26.54 8.94
N SER A 144 18.10 27.67 9.64
CA SER A 144 17.58 28.99 9.21
C SER A 144 18.22 29.56 7.94
N VAL A 145 19.35 28.99 7.49
CA VAL A 145 20.12 29.45 6.32
C VAL A 145 19.87 28.60 5.07
N ARG A 146 18.98 27.60 5.13
CA ARG A 146 18.71 26.68 4.03
C ARG A 146 17.35 26.96 3.39
N GLY A 147 17.33 27.27 2.10
CA GLY A 147 16.10 27.26 1.30
C GLY A 147 15.57 25.83 1.12
N VAL A 148 14.25 25.70 0.96
CA VAL A 148 13.58 24.40 0.78
C VAL A 148 12.68 24.46 -0.44
N GLU A 149 12.90 23.54 -1.38
CA GLU A 149 12.15 23.47 -2.64
C GLU A 149 11.12 22.33 -2.64
N GLU A 150 10.15 22.37 -3.57
CA GLU A 150 9.04 21.38 -3.63
C GLU A 150 9.56 19.93 -3.63
N ARG A 151 10.66 19.63 -4.33
CA ARG A 151 11.22 18.27 -4.41
C ARG A 151 11.80 17.76 -3.09
N GLU A 152 12.10 18.66 -2.16
CA GLU A 152 12.51 18.34 -0.79
C GLU A 152 11.28 18.15 0.10
N LEU A 153 10.15 18.75 -0.25
CA LEU A 153 8.90 18.64 0.50
C LEU A 153 8.05 17.42 0.08
N ILE A 154 7.98 17.18 -1.22
CA ILE A 154 7.05 16.25 -1.85
C ILE A 154 7.80 15.26 -2.72
N ARG A 155 7.56 13.98 -2.47
CA ARG A 155 7.90 12.89 -3.39
C ARG A 155 6.78 12.73 -4.42
N ALA A 156 7.06 13.05 -5.68
CA ALA A 156 6.17 12.78 -6.80
C ALA A 156 6.48 11.41 -7.42
N ILE A 157 5.45 10.56 -7.53
CA ILE A 157 5.55 9.19 -8.08
C ILE A 157 4.75 9.11 -9.37
N GLU A 158 5.47 8.87 -10.46
CA GLU A 158 4.88 8.63 -11.77
C GLU A 158 4.03 7.35 -11.79
N PRO A 159 2.76 7.42 -12.21
CA PRO A 159 1.87 6.25 -12.33
C PRO A 159 2.19 5.48 -13.63
N LYS A 160 3.38 4.89 -13.73
CA LYS A 160 3.78 4.12 -14.91
C LYS A 160 2.85 2.94 -15.17
N PHE A 161 2.68 2.57 -16.44
CA PHE A 161 1.81 1.46 -16.81
C PHE A 161 2.20 0.16 -16.07
N SER A 162 1.21 -0.52 -15.49
CA SER A 162 1.39 -1.72 -14.68
C SER A 162 2.29 -1.54 -13.45
N ARG A 163 2.41 -0.32 -12.92
CA ARG A 163 3.06 -0.05 -11.64
C ARG A 163 2.05 -0.19 -10.51
N LEU A 164 2.44 -0.92 -9.45
CA LEU A 164 1.80 -0.87 -8.14
C LEU A 164 2.63 0.03 -7.23
N THR A 165 2.05 1.13 -6.77
CA THR A 165 2.60 2.00 -5.71
C THR A 165 1.82 1.71 -4.43
N VAL A 166 2.50 1.32 -3.36
CA VAL A 166 1.90 1.03 -2.05
C VAL A 166 2.54 1.94 -1.03
N PHE A 167 1.76 2.62 -0.20
CA PHE A 167 2.30 3.61 0.73
C PHE A 167 1.53 3.68 2.04
N ASP A 168 2.15 4.26 3.07
CA ASP A 168 1.54 4.49 4.37
C ASP A 168 0.44 5.56 4.27
N PRO A 169 -0.85 5.21 4.45
CA PRO A 169 -1.98 6.12 4.21
C PRO A 169 -2.06 7.28 5.20
N ARG A 170 -1.25 7.25 6.27
CA ARG A 170 -1.16 8.32 7.27
C ARG A 170 -0.30 9.49 6.80
N ILE A 171 0.56 9.26 5.82
CA ILE A 171 1.38 10.32 5.23
C ILE A 171 0.46 11.17 4.37
N PRO A 172 0.43 12.51 4.53
CA PRO A 172 -0.34 13.38 3.65
C PRO A 172 0.06 13.18 2.20
N HIS A 173 -0.93 12.94 1.34
CA HIS A 173 -0.72 12.56 -0.04
C HIS A 173 -1.83 13.06 -0.95
N GLY A 174 -1.58 13.09 -2.26
CA GLY A 174 -2.53 13.61 -3.24
C GLY A 174 -2.19 13.21 -4.66
N VAL A 175 -2.80 13.89 -5.63
CA VAL A 175 -2.57 13.68 -7.06
C VAL A 175 -2.38 15.03 -7.72
N ARG A 176 -1.21 15.24 -8.33
CA ARG A 176 -0.93 16.47 -9.08
C ARG A 176 -1.98 16.66 -10.17
N GLN A 177 -2.45 17.89 -10.33
CA GLN A 177 -3.48 18.22 -11.31
C GLN A 177 -3.09 17.76 -12.72
N VAL A 178 -4.02 17.07 -13.38
CA VAL A 178 -3.89 16.66 -14.77
C VAL A 178 -4.28 17.83 -15.68
N THR A 179 -3.44 18.14 -16.67
CA THR A 179 -3.70 19.17 -17.69
C THR A 179 -3.26 18.71 -19.09
N GLY A 180 -3.95 19.14 -20.14
CA GLY A 180 -3.67 18.85 -21.54
C GLY A 180 -4.57 17.81 -22.21
N THR A 181 -5.57 17.21 -21.54
CA THR A 181 -6.46 16.24 -22.20
C THR A 181 -7.86 16.18 -21.62
N HIS A 182 -8.87 16.15 -22.50
CA HIS A 182 -10.24 15.76 -22.16
C HIS A 182 -10.60 14.35 -22.66
N ASP A 183 -9.73 13.68 -23.43
CA ASP A 183 -9.97 12.31 -23.89
C ASP A 183 -9.74 11.33 -22.73
N PRO A 184 -10.77 10.58 -22.28
CA PRO A 184 -10.63 9.59 -21.21
C PRO A 184 -9.53 8.57 -21.46
N ARG A 185 -9.26 8.21 -22.73
CA ARG A 185 -8.25 7.22 -23.11
C ARG A 185 -6.83 7.75 -22.90
N GLU A 186 -6.64 9.06 -23.00
CA GLU A 186 -5.34 9.68 -22.78
C GLU A 186 -5.10 10.04 -21.32
N GLY A 187 -6.15 10.11 -20.48
CA GLY A 187 -6.06 10.49 -19.08
C GLY A 187 -5.28 9.53 -18.17
N ARG A 188 -5.08 9.95 -16.93
CA ARG A 188 -4.54 9.09 -15.87
C ARG A 188 -5.64 8.16 -15.38
N LEU A 189 -5.42 6.87 -15.54
CA LEU A 189 -6.32 5.79 -15.12
C LEU A 189 -5.63 4.89 -14.10
N VAL A 190 -6.25 4.71 -12.94
CA VAL A 190 -5.70 3.91 -11.83
C VAL A 190 -6.78 3.11 -11.11
N ILE A 191 -6.40 1.95 -10.58
CA ILE A 191 -7.17 1.20 -9.59
C ILE A 191 -6.54 1.45 -8.22
N HIS A 192 -7.33 1.83 -7.21
CA HIS A 192 -6.81 2.16 -5.88
C HIS A 192 -7.72 1.68 -4.75
N GLY A 193 -7.14 1.59 -3.56
CA GLY A 193 -7.80 1.12 -2.35
C GLY A 193 -6.78 0.87 -1.24
N TRP A 194 -7.15 0.06 -0.26
CA TRP A 194 -6.30 -0.23 0.90
C TRP A 194 -6.08 -1.74 1.04
N PHE A 195 -4.88 -2.13 1.47
CA PHE A 195 -4.66 -3.45 2.02
C PHE A 195 -5.20 -3.49 3.44
N VAL A 196 -5.97 -4.53 3.76
CA VAL A 196 -6.74 -4.62 5.00
C VAL A 196 -6.55 -5.96 5.69
N GLN A 197 -7.11 -6.10 6.89
CA GLN A 197 -7.11 -7.33 7.69
C GLN A 197 -5.69 -7.88 7.91
N PRO A 198 -4.82 -7.11 8.61
CA PRO A 198 -3.51 -7.62 9.00
C PRO A 198 -3.69 -8.86 9.88
N ARG A 199 -3.23 -10.02 9.42
CA ARG A 199 -3.23 -11.26 10.20
C ARG A 199 -2.13 -12.23 9.74
N PRO A 200 -1.70 -13.18 10.57
CA PRO A 200 -0.68 -14.16 10.19
C PRO A 200 -1.06 -14.91 8.91
N PHE A 201 -0.10 -15.08 8.02
CA PHE A 201 -0.23 -15.87 6.80
C PHE A 201 0.81 -16.98 6.81
N VAL A 202 0.35 -18.23 6.62
CA VAL A 202 1.21 -19.42 6.67
C VAL A 202 1.08 -20.18 5.35
N ARG A 203 2.22 -20.47 4.73
CA ARG A 203 2.32 -21.38 3.58
C ARG A 203 3.16 -22.58 3.98
N GLY A 204 2.51 -23.71 4.21
CA GLY A 204 3.16 -24.96 4.62
C GLY A 204 2.40 -25.65 5.75
N PRO A 205 2.97 -26.73 6.31
CA PRO A 205 2.30 -27.59 7.30
C PRO A 205 2.30 -27.06 8.75
N LEU A 206 2.80 -25.85 9.04
CA LEU A 206 2.76 -25.28 10.38
C LEU A 206 1.31 -25.12 10.83
N ALA A 207 0.95 -25.76 11.95
CA ALA A 207 -0.39 -25.68 12.51
C ALA A 207 -0.69 -24.25 13.01
N PRO A 208 -1.85 -23.65 12.67
CA PRO A 208 -2.22 -22.31 13.12
C PRO A 208 -2.14 -22.13 14.64
N ARG A 209 -2.65 -23.10 15.41
CA ARG A 209 -2.60 -23.08 16.89
C ARG A 209 -1.18 -22.97 17.46
N ALA A 210 -0.19 -23.59 16.82
CA ALA A 210 1.18 -23.52 17.29
C ALA A 210 1.78 -22.12 17.07
N LEU A 211 1.39 -21.44 15.99
CA LEU A 211 1.77 -20.05 15.73
C LEU A 211 1.04 -19.10 16.67
N GLU A 212 -0.27 -19.29 16.87
CA GLU A 212 -1.09 -18.51 17.81
C GLU A 212 -0.49 -18.50 19.22
N GLN A 213 -0.03 -19.65 19.72
CA GLN A 213 0.63 -19.72 21.03
C GLN A 213 1.88 -18.83 21.09
N ARG A 214 2.74 -18.87 20.07
CA ARG A 214 3.95 -18.04 20.03
C ARG A 214 3.64 -16.55 19.90
N ILE A 215 2.56 -16.21 19.20
CA ILE A 215 2.06 -14.83 19.12
C ILE A 215 1.55 -14.36 20.50
N ALA A 216 0.86 -15.22 21.24
CA ALA A 216 0.40 -14.91 22.60
C ALA A 216 1.60 -14.67 23.55
N ASP A 217 2.61 -15.54 23.51
CA ASP A 217 3.85 -15.40 24.29
C ASP A 217 4.54 -14.05 23.99
N LEU A 218 4.71 -13.72 22.70
CA LEU A 218 5.30 -12.45 22.28
C LEU A 218 4.45 -11.24 22.69
N THR A 219 3.12 -11.33 22.59
CA THR A 219 2.21 -10.27 23.03
C THR A 219 2.39 -9.97 24.52
N GLY A 220 2.57 -11.01 25.35
CA GLY A 220 2.88 -10.85 26.77
C GLY A 220 4.21 -10.11 27.01
N LEU A 221 5.24 -10.43 26.24
CA LEU A 221 6.54 -9.76 26.31
C LEU A 221 6.48 -8.30 25.83
N LEU A 222 5.73 -8.04 24.75
CA LEU A 222 5.60 -6.70 24.16
C LEU A 222 5.09 -5.68 25.16
N GLY A 223 4.16 -6.05 26.05
CA GLY A 223 3.68 -5.15 27.10
C GLY A 223 4.81 -4.56 27.95
N SER A 224 5.79 -5.39 28.34
CA SER A 224 6.96 -4.94 29.11
C SER A 224 7.97 -4.13 28.26
N TRP A 225 8.06 -4.41 26.96
CA TRP A 225 9.06 -3.77 26.09
C TRP A 225 8.59 -2.41 25.56
N LEU A 226 7.28 -2.25 25.38
CA LEU A 226 6.68 -1.01 24.91
C LEU A 226 6.85 0.10 25.94
N GLY A 227 6.60 -0.17 27.22
CA GLY A 227 6.64 0.85 28.27
C GLY A 227 5.80 2.07 27.88
N ALA A 228 6.43 3.25 27.86
CA ALA A 228 5.79 4.51 27.45
C ALA A 228 6.06 4.90 25.97
N LEU A 229 6.60 4.00 25.14
CA LEU A 229 6.93 4.29 23.76
C LEU A 229 5.66 4.56 22.94
N PRO A 230 5.46 5.77 22.39
CA PRO A 230 4.24 6.13 21.65
C PRO A 230 4.32 5.64 20.20
N ILE A 231 4.41 4.32 20.01
CA ILE A 231 4.53 3.67 18.71
C ILE A 231 3.16 3.41 18.09
N ALA A 232 3.04 3.68 16.78
CA ALA A 232 1.85 3.35 16.01
C ALA A 232 2.21 2.86 14.60
N GLY A 233 1.45 1.91 14.07
CA GLY A 233 1.58 1.37 12.71
C GLY A 233 1.74 -0.14 12.68
N LEU A 234 2.23 -0.64 11.55
CA LEU A 234 2.37 -2.06 11.27
C LEU A 234 3.84 -2.44 11.12
N TYR A 235 4.24 -3.52 11.78
CA TYR A 235 5.50 -4.20 11.52
C TYR A 235 5.24 -5.61 11.02
N SER A 236 5.62 -5.90 9.77
CA SER A 236 5.45 -7.22 9.14
C SER A 236 6.79 -7.93 9.02
N VAL A 237 6.86 -9.17 9.50
CA VAL A 237 8.08 -9.98 9.54
C VAL A 237 7.84 -11.33 8.85
N ALA A 238 8.78 -11.75 8.02
CA ALA A 238 8.84 -13.07 7.43
C ALA A 238 9.84 -13.95 8.16
N PHE A 239 9.51 -15.24 8.25
CA PHE A 239 10.44 -16.28 8.66
C PHE A 239 10.05 -17.64 8.09
N GLU A 240 10.97 -18.57 8.15
CA GLU A 240 10.76 -19.95 7.73
C GLU A 240 10.84 -20.88 8.94
N VAL A 241 9.98 -21.89 8.97
CA VAL A 241 10.02 -22.96 9.99
C VAL A 241 10.42 -24.24 9.29
N ASP A 242 11.55 -24.82 9.72
CA ASP A 242 12.03 -26.08 9.15
C ASP A 242 11.23 -27.29 9.69
N ARG A 243 11.51 -28.48 9.14
CA ARG A 243 10.82 -29.73 9.54
C ARG A 243 10.99 -30.08 11.01
N ARG A 244 12.09 -29.66 11.64
CA ARG A 244 12.38 -29.88 13.07
C ARG A 244 11.78 -28.78 13.94
N GLY A 245 11.04 -27.83 13.35
CA GLY A 245 10.41 -26.72 14.05
C GLY A 245 11.34 -25.55 14.37
N GLY A 246 12.55 -25.53 13.81
CA GLY A 246 13.49 -24.42 13.96
C GLY A 246 13.12 -23.23 13.08
N VAL A 247 13.15 -22.02 13.64
CA VAL A 247 12.96 -20.78 12.89
C VAL A 247 14.26 -20.37 12.19
N ARG A 248 14.14 -19.94 10.92
CA ARG A 248 15.25 -19.47 10.07
C ARG A 248 14.81 -18.24 9.27
N ASN A 249 15.80 -17.54 8.68
CA ASN A 249 15.58 -16.47 7.70
C ASN A 249 14.64 -15.34 8.17
N VAL A 250 14.73 -14.96 9.46
CA VAL A 250 13.90 -13.89 10.04
C VAL A 250 14.27 -12.54 9.46
N ARG A 251 13.35 -11.98 8.66
CA ARG A 251 13.55 -10.69 7.98
C ARG A 251 12.29 -9.85 8.04
N ALA A 252 12.50 -8.55 8.17
CA ALA A 252 11.42 -7.59 8.08
C ALA A 252 10.93 -7.51 6.61
N LEU A 253 9.62 -7.48 6.40
CA LEU A 253 8.99 -7.33 5.08
C LEU A 253 8.48 -5.89 4.83
N SER A 254 7.71 -5.35 5.76
CA SER A 254 7.20 -3.97 5.72
C SER A 254 7.21 -3.33 7.12
N ASP A 255 7.52 -2.03 7.24
CA ASP A 255 7.59 -1.33 8.53
C ASP A 255 6.98 0.08 8.46
N THR A 256 5.69 0.20 8.75
CA THR A 256 5.02 1.50 8.93
C THR A 256 5.09 1.97 10.38
N THR A 257 5.85 1.35 11.29
CA THR A 257 5.90 1.86 12.66
C THR A 257 6.50 3.28 12.72
N ARG A 258 5.83 4.15 13.47
CA ARG A 258 6.20 5.56 13.67
C ARG A 258 6.17 5.90 15.15
N VAL A 259 7.08 6.79 15.54
CA VAL A 259 7.22 7.43 16.85
C VAL A 259 7.71 8.86 16.60
N PRO A 260 7.56 9.80 17.56
CA PRO A 260 8.29 11.07 17.53
C PRO A 260 9.79 10.82 17.36
N LYS A 261 10.51 11.70 16.67
CA LYS A 261 11.91 11.48 16.29
C LYS A 261 12.84 11.22 17.48
N SER A 262 12.59 11.86 18.62
CA SER A 262 13.29 11.62 19.89
C SER A 262 13.23 10.15 20.37
N ASN A 263 12.21 9.39 19.96
CA ASN A 263 11.98 8.00 20.34
C ASN A 263 12.44 6.98 19.28
N GLU A 264 13.00 7.42 18.16
CA GLU A 264 13.35 6.55 17.03
C GLU A 264 14.40 5.47 17.41
N ALA A 265 15.32 5.79 18.33
CA ALA A 265 16.28 4.81 18.84
C ALA A 265 15.60 3.70 19.65
N ALA A 266 14.61 4.05 20.48
CA ALA A 266 13.81 3.09 21.25
C ALA A 266 12.96 2.21 20.32
N ARG A 267 12.33 2.80 19.29
CA ARG A 267 11.59 2.05 18.25
C ARG A 267 12.48 1.03 17.54
N LYS A 268 13.69 1.43 17.10
CA LYS A 268 14.65 0.53 16.46
C LYS A 268 15.06 -0.62 17.38
N SER A 269 15.29 -0.33 18.66
CA SER A 269 15.59 -1.35 19.67
C SER A 269 14.45 -2.34 19.87
N LEU A 270 13.19 -1.86 19.93
CA LEU A 270 12.00 -2.70 20.01
C LEU A 270 11.87 -3.63 18.81
N VAL A 271 11.96 -3.09 17.59
CA VAL A 271 11.88 -3.87 16.35
C VAL A 271 12.98 -4.92 16.27
N ARG A 272 14.20 -4.59 16.70
CA ARG A 272 15.31 -5.55 16.78
C ARG A 272 14.98 -6.68 17.77
N ARG A 273 14.52 -6.34 18.96
CA ARG A 273 14.17 -7.30 20.03
C ARG A 273 13.06 -8.25 19.59
N ILE A 274 12.05 -7.76 18.89
CA ILE A 274 10.98 -8.58 18.29
C ILE A 274 11.57 -9.63 17.33
N ARG A 275 12.49 -9.23 16.45
CA ARG A 275 13.12 -10.16 15.49
C ARG A 275 13.97 -11.21 16.19
N GLU A 276 14.71 -10.82 17.22
CA GLU A 276 15.55 -11.73 18.02
C GLU A 276 14.69 -12.77 18.74
N GLU A 277 13.57 -12.34 19.34
CA GLU A 277 12.61 -13.25 19.99
C GLU A 277 12.03 -14.27 18.99
N ILE A 278 11.57 -13.79 17.82
CA ILE A 278 11.03 -14.67 16.78
C ILE A 278 12.08 -15.66 16.27
N ALA A 279 13.34 -15.24 16.14
CA ALA A 279 14.44 -16.12 15.75
C ALA A 279 14.71 -17.23 16.78
N GLY A 280 14.44 -16.95 18.06
CA GLY A 280 14.53 -17.90 19.16
C GLY A 280 13.40 -18.93 19.20
N TRP A 281 12.29 -18.71 18.48
CA TRP A 281 11.14 -19.61 18.54
C TRP A 281 11.46 -21.04 18.09
N ARG A 282 10.73 -21.97 18.70
CA ARG A 282 10.70 -23.39 18.37
C ARG A 282 9.27 -23.89 18.29
N PHE A 283 9.00 -24.65 17.24
CA PHE A 283 7.70 -25.26 16.96
C PHE A 283 7.79 -26.80 17.07
N PRO A 284 6.67 -27.50 17.17
CA PRO A 284 6.65 -28.95 17.00
C PRO A 284 7.19 -29.38 15.63
N THR A 285 7.61 -30.65 15.53
CA THR A 285 8.06 -31.25 14.26
C THR A 285 6.93 -31.24 13.22
N GLN A 286 7.26 -30.98 11.96
CA GLN A 286 6.30 -30.81 10.85
C GLN A 286 6.64 -31.70 9.66
N ARG A 287 5.62 -31.95 8.81
CA ARG A 287 5.74 -32.77 7.60
C ARG A 287 6.66 -32.16 6.52
N GLY A 288 6.94 -30.87 6.59
CA GLY A 288 7.65 -30.08 5.60
C GLY A 288 8.03 -28.71 6.17
N GLY A 289 8.71 -27.88 5.36
CA GLY A 289 9.01 -26.50 5.74
C GLY A 289 7.79 -25.57 5.56
N SER A 290 7.68 -24.56 6.40
CA SER A 290 6.63 -23.53 6.34
C SER A 290 7.22 -22.14 6.16
N LYS A 291 6.55 -21.28 5.42
CA LYS A 291 6.83 -19.84 5.35
C LYS A 291 5.75 -19.10 6.11
N VAL A 292 6.14 -18.15 6.93
CA VAL A 292 5.23 -17.34 7.74
C VAL A 292 5.45 -15.87 7.43
N THR A 293 4.36 -15.14 7.24
CA THR A 293 4.30 -13.68 7.30
C THR A 293 3.49 -13.31 8.53
N LEU A 294 4.12 -12.62 9.48
CA LEU A 294 3.51 -12.21 10.74
C LEU A 294 3.40 -10.68 10.79
N PRO A 295 2.20 -10.11 10.68
CA PRO A 295 1.95 -8.70 10.96
C PRO A 295 1.77 -8.46 12.47
N LEU A 296 2.43 -7.43 12.99
CA LEU A 296 2.25 -6.90 14.34
C LEU A 296 1.72 -5.47 14.22
N VAL A 297 0.52 -5.23 14.74
CA VAL A 297 -0.16 -3.93 14.69
C VAL A 297 0.03 -3.24 16.04
N PHE A 298 0.46 -1.98 15.99
CA PHE A 298 0.58 -1.09 17.13
C PHE A 298 -0.42 0.03 16.96
N GLU A 299 -1.44 0.06 17.81
CA GLU A 299 -2.47 1.09 17.82
C GLU A 299 -2.16 2.11 18.92
N ARG A 300 -2.47 3.38 18.64
CA ARG A 300 -2.42 4.45 19.62
C ARG A 300 -3.85 4.98 19.78
N GLY A 301 -4.41 4.75 20.96
CA GLY A 301 -5.65 5.39 21.41
C GLY A 301 -5.40 6.82 21.89
#